data_AF-A0A227PI20-F1
#
_entry.id   AF-A0A227PI20-F1
#
_cell.length_a   1.000
_cell.length_b   1.000
_cell.length_c   1.000
_cell.angle_alpha   90.00
_cell.angle_beta   90.00
_cell.angle_gamma   90.00
#
_symmetry.space_group_name_H-M   'P 1'
#
loop_
_entity.id
_entity.type
_entity.pdbx_description
1 polymer ?
#
loop_
_entity_poly.entity_id
_entity_poly.type
_entity_poly.pdbx_seq_one_letter_code
_entity_poly.pdbx_strand_id
1 'polypeptide(L)'
;MFNLLRRRPRVYSKIENHIFGIITELLKLSSTDINSDELAGKYYLSNEEQHFKVTIMSNDHVIRLTNTRDSVAEKYEKTFVEDVLKAVKEEKHRRMELVYDSINNSIEKMAERLHNTLIESNELETLKIRHLEKTS
;
A
#
# COMPACT_ATOMS: atom_id res chain seq x y z
N MET A 1 -20.49 11.44 32.40
CA MET A 1 -20.94 10.56 31.29
C MET A 1 -20.84 11.34 30.00
N PHE A 2 -19.78 11.11 29.21
CA PHE A 2 -19.66 11.71 27.88
C PHE A 2 -20.53 10.91 26.92
N ASN A 3 -21.57 11.53 26.40
CA ASN A 3 -22.40 10.94 25.35
C ASN A 3 -21.55 10.75 24.11
N LEU A 4 -21.05 9.52 23.92
CA LEU A 4 -20.65 9.00 22.62
C LEU A 4 -21.83 9.21 21.66
N LEU A 5 -21.79 10.30 20.92
CA LEU A 5 -22.59 10.47 19.72
C LEU A 5 -22.20 9.34 18.77
N ARG A 6 -22.92 8.21 18.86
CA ARG A 6 -23.00 7.24 17.78
C ARG A 6 -23.46 8.03 16.56
N ARG A 7 -22.49 8.46 15.73
CA ARG A 7 -22.76 9.02 14.40
C ARG A 7 -23.70 8.02 13.74
N ARG A 8 -24.92 8.47 13.39
CA ARG A 8 -25.84 7.65 12.63
C ARG A 8 -25.08 7.12 11.39
N PRO A 9 -25.27 5.85 11.01
CA PRO A 9 -24.68 5.35 9.78
C PRO A 9 -25.06 6.30 8.66
N ARG A 10 -24.04 6.89 8.03
CA ARG A 10 -24.26 7.92 7.02
C ARG A 10 -24.86 7.25 5.81
N VAL A 11 -26.00 7.75 5.36
CA VAL A 11 -26.68 7.24 4.17
C VAL A 11 -26.14 8.05 3.00
N TYR A 12 -25.18 7.48 2.27
CA TYR A 12 -24.75 8.05 1.00
C TYR A 12 -25.91 8.03 0.00
N SER A 13 -25.92 8.98 -0.92
CA SER A 13 -26.82 8.94 -2.07
C SER A 13 -26.56 7.69 -2.92
N LYS A 14 -27.50 7.38 -3.83
CA LYS A 14 -27.35 6.25 -4.76
C LYS A 14 -26.08 6.40 -5.62
N ILE A 15 -25.76 7.62 -6.04
CA ILE A 15 -24.57 7.93 -6.87
C ILE A 15 -23.30 7.76 -6.05
N GLU A 16 -23.24 8.35 -4.86
CA GLU A 16 -22.09 8.22 -3.95
C GLU A 16 -21.81 6.75 -3.59
N ASN A 17 -22.85 5.97 -3.26
CA ASN A 17 -22.70 4.52 -3.04
C ASN A 17 -22.12 3.81 -4.26
N HIS A 18 -22.57 4.17 -5.47
CA HIS A 18 -22.09 3.55 -6.69
C HIS A 18 -20.61 3.87 -6.95
N ILE A 19 -20.22 5.14 -6.79
CA ILE A 19 -18.83 5.59 -6.95
C ILE A 19 -17.93 4.93 -5.91
N PHE A 20 -18.38 4.90 -4.65
CA PHE A 20 -17.64 4.21 -3.59
C PHE A 20 -17.47 2.73 -3.92
N GLY A 21 -18.52 2.06 -4.42
CA GLY A 21 -18.45 0.68 -4.90
C GLY A 21 -17.44 0.47 -6.03
N ILE A 22 -17.43 1.34 -7.05
CA ILE A 22 -16.45 1.26 -8.15
C ILE A 22 -15.02 1.36 -7.59
N ILE A 23 -14.78 2.32 -6.70
CA ILE A 23 -13.47 2.54 -6.09
C ILE A 23 -13.05 1.34 -5.25
N THR A 24 -13.94 0.79 -4.42
CA THR A 24 -13.60 -0.37 -3.59
C THR A 24 -13.36 -1.63 -4.42
N GLU A 25 -14.09 -1.84 -5.52
CA GLU A 25 -13.79 -2.95 -6.44
C GLU A 25 -12.41 -2.78 -7.10
N LEU A 26 -12.06 -1.57 -7.55
CA LEU A 26 -10.71 -1.30 -8.08
C LEU A 26 -9.62 -1.57 -7.04
N LEU A 27 -9.85 -1.20 -5.79
CA LEU A 27 -8.91 -1.41 -4.68
C LEU A 27 -8.69 -2.90 -4.34
N LYS A 28 -9.63 -3.78 -4.67
CA LYS A 28 -9.44 -5.24 -4.50
C LYS A 28 -8.50 -5.85 -5.54
N LEU A 29 -8.36 -5.22 -6.70
CA LEU A 29 -7.54 -5.72 -7.79
C LEU A 29 -6.07 -5.39 -7.50
N SER A 30 -5.23 -6.43 -7.45
CA SER A 30 -3.78 -6.26 -7.29
C SER A 30 -3.13 -5.55 -8.47
N SER A 31 -3.72 -5.63 -9.67
CA SER A 31 -3.28 -4.93 -10.88
C SER A 31 -3.65 -3.44 -10.90
N THR A 32 -4.42 -2.94 -9.92
CA THR A 32 -4.67 -1.50 -9.79
C THR A 32 -3.51 -0.82 -9.08
N ASP A 33 -2.83 0.09 -9.76
CA ASP A 33 -1.81 0.95 -9.16
C ASP A 33 -2.45 2.04 -8.29
N ILE A 34 -1.86 2.27 -7.11
CA ILE A 34 -2.28 3.32 -6.18
C ILE A 34 -1.13 4.30 -6.00
N ASN A 35 -1.32 5.54 -6.46
CA ASN A 35 -0.33 6.61 -6.35
C ASN A 35 -0.94 7.87 -5.73
N SER A 36 -0.10 8.77 -5.21
CA SER A 36 -0.56 9.99 -4.55
C SER A 36 0.48 11.11 -4.59
N ASP A 37 0.02 12.33 -4.82
CA ASP A 37 0.72 13.57 -4.53
C ASP A 37 0.04 14.21 -3.32
N GLU A 38 0.59 13.94 -2.13
CA GLU A 38 -0.03 14.35 -0.87
C GLU A 38 0.01 15.88 -0.67
N LEU A 39 1.04 16.55 -1.18
CA LEU A 39 1.17 18.01 -1.12
C LEU A 39 0.09 18.68 -1.97
N ALA A 40 -0.19 18.14 -3.17
CA ALA A 40 -1.27 18.62 -4.01
C ALA A 40 -2.66 18.11 -3.61
N GLY A 41 -2.75 17.20 -2.62
CA GLY A 41 -4.00 16.55 -2.23
C GLY A 41 -4.60 15.69 -3.35
N LYS A 42 -3.77 15.02 -4.16
CA LYS A 42 -4.22 14.21 -5.30
C LYS A 42 -3.90 12.75 -5.10
N TYR A 43 -4.88 11.89 -5.38
CA TYR A 43 -4.75 10.44 -5.29
C TYR A 43 -5.23 9.81 -6.59
N TYR A 44 -4.55 8.77 -7.01
CA TYR A 44 -4.73 8.13 -8.31
C TYR A 44 -4.87 6.63 -8.12
N LEU A 45 -5.95 6.07 -8.69
CA LEU A 45 -6.10 4.64 -8.91
C LEU A 45 -6.04 4.41 -10.42
N SER A 46 -5.14 3.56 -10.89
CA SER A 46 -5.00 3.28 -12.32
C SER A 46 -5.01 1.77 -12.52
N ASN A 47 -5.94 1.27 -13.33
CA ASN A 47 -5.95 -0.13 -13.74
C ASN A 47 -5.86 -0.17 -15.27
N GLU A 48 -4.70 -0.56 -15.78
CA GLU A 48 -4.44 -0.59 -17.22
C GLU A 48 -5.26 -1.67 -17.93
N GLU A 49 -5.46 -2.83 -17.29
CA GLU A 49 -6.22 -3.96 -17.84
C GLU A 49 -7.70 -3.60 -18.09
N GLN A 50 -8.29 -2.80 -17.19
CA GLN A 50 -9.67 -2.33 -17.32
C GLN A 50 -9.78 -0.98 -18.06
N HIS A 51 -8.65 -0.41 -18.49
CA HIS A 51 -8.56 0.93 -19.08
C HIS A 51 -9.29 2.00 -18.24
N PHE A 52 -9.17 1.89 -16.91
CA PHE A 52 -9.94 2.70 -15.97
C PHE A 52 -9.03 3.41 -14.97
N LYS A 53 -9.31 4.68 -14.73
CA LYS A 53 -8.56 5.55 -13.82
C LYS A 53 -9.50 6.36 -12.96
N VAL A 54 -9.19 6.43 -11.67
CA VAL A 54 -9.83 7.34 -10.71
C VAL A 54 -8.82 8.37 -10.27
N THR A 55 -9.21 9.65 -10.27
CA THR A 55 -8.43 10.74 -9.69
C THR A 55 -9.26 11.44 -8.63
N ILE A 56 -8.76 11.46 -7.39
CA ILE A 56 -9.40 12.13 -6.26
C ILE A 56 -8.59 13.38 -5.96
N MET A 57 -9.21 14.55 -6.09
CA MET A 57 -8.65 15.85 -5.74
C MET A 57 -9.27 16.29 -4.41
N SER A 58 -8.60 15.97 -3.31
CA SER A 58 -9.11 16.13 -1.95
C SER A 58 -9.40 17.59 -1.60
N ASN A 59 -8.53 18.50 -2.03
CA ASN A 59 -8.62 19.92 -1.70
C ASN A 59 -9.85 20.57 -2.34
N ASP A 60 -10.23 20.11 -3.53
CA ASP A 60 -11.39 20.61 -4.29
C ASP A 60 -12.65 19.77 -4.07
N HIS A 61 -12.54 18.67 -3.32
CA HIS A 61 -13.56 17.64 -3.12
C HIS A 61 -14.13 17.10 -4.43
N VAL A 62 -13.26 16.91 -5.43
CA VAL A 62 -13.63 16.40 -6.75
C VAL A 62 -13.16 14.95 -6.90
N ILE A 63 -14.03 14.10 -7.40
CA ILE A 63 -13.66 12.75 -7.88
C ILE A 63 -13.87 12.73 -9.38
N ARG A 64 -12.84 12.29 -10.10
CA ARG A 64 -12.86 12.09 -11.54
C ARG A 64 -12.73 10.61 -11.84
N LEU A 65 -13.68 10.10 -12.62
CA LEU A 65 -13.66 8.77 -13.19
C LEU A 65 -13.33 8.89 -14.67
N THR A 66 -12.33 8.16 -15.13
CA THR A 66 -11.86 8.18 -16.51
C THR A 66 -11.81 6.75 -17.02
N ASN A 67 -12.43 6.50 -18.16
CA ASN A 67 -12.26 5.30 -18.96
C ASN A 67 -11.59 5.70 -20.28
N THR A 68 -11.11 4.72 -21.06
CA THR A 68 -10.52 4.80 -22.41
C THR A 68 -10.80 6.08 -23.21
N ARG A 69 -12.04 6.55 -23.29
CA ARG A 69 -12.43 7.73 -24.10
C ARG A 69 -13.14 8.83 -23.34
N ASP A 70 -13.69 8.54 -22.16
CA ASP A 70 -14.59 9.43 -21.45
C ASP A 70 -14.07 9.73 -20.06
N SER A 71 -14.29 10.96 -19.61
CA SER A 71 -13.94 11.38 -18.26
C SER A 71 -15.06 12.22 -17.69
N VAL A 72 -15.54 11.83 -16.51
CA VAL A 72 -16.52 12.59 -15.73
C VAL A 72 -15.85 13.04 -14.43
N ALA A 73 -16.02 14.31 -14.07
CA ALA A 73 -15.52 14.87 -12.82
C ALA A 73 -16.65 15.61 -12.12
N GLU A 74 -16.87 15.28 -10.85
CA GLU A 74 -17.95 15.85 -10.06
C GLU A 74 -17.44 16.25 -8.67
N LYS A 75 -18.05 17.30 -8.11
CA LYS A 75 -17.83 17.73 -6.73
C LYS A 75 -18.76 16.96 -5.80
N TYR A 76 -18.22 16.50 -4.69
CA TYR A 76 -18.95 15.79 -3.66
C TYR A 76 -18.83 16.51 -2.31
N GLU A 77 -19.65 16.09 -1.34
CA GLU A 77 -19.45 16.54 0.03
C GLU A 77 -18.05 16.15 0.52
N LYS A 78 -17.39 17.07 1.23
CA LYS A 78 -16.05 16.89 1.79
C LYS A 78 -15.88 15.54 2.48
N THR A 79 -16.85 15.20 3.30
CA THR A 79 -16.82 13.99 4.11
C THR A 79 -16.94 12.71 3.27
N PHE A 80 -17.67 12.72 2.16
CA PHE A 80 -17.69 11.57 1.26
C PHE A 80 -16.32 11.36 0.63
N VAL A 81 -15.68 12.44 0.19
CA VAL A 81 -14.31 12.41 -0.33
C VAL A 81 -13.32 11.93 0.73
N GLU A 82 -13.47 12.36 1.98
CA GLU A 82 -12.65 11.87 3.11
C GLU A 82 -12.82 10.37 3.35
N ASP A 83 -14.05 9.85 3.29
CA ASP A 83 -14.32 8.41 3.44
C ASP A 83 -13.73 7.60 2.28
N VAL A 84 -13.83 8.09 1.04
CA VAL A 84 -13.15 7.52 -0.15
C VAL A 84 -11.64 7.49 0.06
N LEU A 85 -11.05 8.62 0.47
CA LEU A 85 -9.61 8.75 0.68
C LEU A 85 -9.12 7.83 1.79
N LYS A 86 -9.92 7.65 2.85
CA LYS A 86 -9.61 6.72 3.92
C LYS A 86 -9.46 5.30 3.37
N ALA A 87 -10.42 4.82 2.59
CA ALA A 87 -10.34 3.49 1.97
C ALA A 87 -9.10 3.35 1.05
N VAL A 88 -8.79 4.36 0.24
CA VAL A 88 -7.61 4.36 -0.64
C VAL A 88 -6.30 4.31 0.16
N LYS A 89 -6.20 5.10 1.24
CA LYS A 89 -5.00 5.13 2.10
C LYS A 89 -4.82 3.84 2.87
N GLU A 90 -5.90 3.28 3.43
CA GLU A 90 -5.87 2.00 4.13
C GLU A 90 -5.37 0.88 3.22
N GLU A 91 -5.88 0.81 1.98
CA GLU A 91 -5.43 -0.21 1.03
C GLU A 91 -3.98 0.03 0.57
N LYS A 92 -3.58 1.27 0.29
CA LYS A 92 -2.18 1.62 -0.03
C LYS A 92 -1.24 1.16 1.09
N HIS A 93 -1.62 1.44 2.34
CA HIS A 93 -0.83 1.05 3.51
C HIS A 93 -0.75 -0.47 3.66
N ARG A 94 -1.89 -1.17 3.58
CA ARG A 94 -1.95 -2.64 3.63
C ARG A 94 -1.05 -3.31 2.58
N ARG A 95 -1.05 -2.80 1.35
CA ARG A 95 -0.17 -3.31 0.28
C ARG A 95 1.32 -3.04 0.57
N MET A 96 1.63 -1.89 1.15
CA MET A 96 2.98 -1.55 1.57
C MET A 96 3.49 -2.50 2.67
N GLU A 97 2.67 -2.81 3.67
CA GLU A 97 3.01 -3.77 4.74
C GLU A 97 3.39 -5.14 4.17
N LEU A 98 2.61 -5.66 3.21
CA LEU A 98 2.92 -6.94 2.56
C LEU A 98 4.29 -6.94 1.85
N VAL A 99 4.69 -5.82 1.27
CA VAL A 99 6.01 -5.68 0.63
C VAL A 99 7.11 -5.60 1.68
N TYR A 100 6.91 -4.82 2.75
CA TYR A 100 7.88 -4.72 3.85
C TYR A 100 8.15 -6.08 4.51
N ASP A 101 7.11 -6.88 4.77
CA ASP A 101 7.27 -8.21 5.35
C ASP A 101 8.10 -9.14 4.45
N SER A 102 7.89 -9.06 3.13
CA SER A 102 8.66 -9.83 2.15
C SER A 102 10.14 -9.42 2.12
N ILE A 103 10.41 -8.11 2.19
CA ILE A 103 11.77 -7.56 2.23
C ILE A 103 12.46 -7.96 3.54
N ASN A 104 11.79 -7.81 4.69
CA ASN A 104 12.35 -8.16 5.99
C ASN A 104 12.75 -9.64 6.06
N ASN A 105 11.87 -10.55 5.62
CA ASN A 105 12.17 -11.99 5.57
C ASN A 105 13.38 -12.29 4.66
N SER A 106 13.50 -11.57 3.54
CA SER A 106 14.64 -11.71 2.63
C SER A 106 15.95 -11.22 3.26
N ILE A 107 15.91 -10.11 4.00
CA ILE A 107 17.06 -9.56 4.72
C ILE A 107 17.48 -10.49 5.87
N GLU A 108 16.53 -11.00 6.66
CA GLU A 108 16.80 -11.94 7.75
C GLU A 108 17.51 -13.20 7.25
N LYS A 109 17.01 -13.80 6.16
CA LYS A 109 17.67 -14.96 5.53
C LYS A 109 19.06 -14.65 5.00
N MET A 110 19.28 -13.44 4.49
CA MET A 110 20.60 -13.00 4.05
C MET A 110 21.56 -12.86 5.25
N ALA A 111 21.09 -12.27 6.34
CA ALA A 111 21.87 -12.12 7.57
C ALA A 111 22.24 -13.49 8.18
N GLU A 112 21.30 -14.44 8.21
CA GLU A 112 21.55 -15.80 8.67
C GLU A 112 22.62 -16.51 7.83
N ARG A 113 22.52 -16.42 6.49
CA ARG A 113 23.53 -17.00 5.58
C ARG A 113 24.91 -16.38 5.78
N LEU A 114 24.98 -15.06 5.95
CA LEU A 114 26.24 -14.37 6.21
C LEU A 114 26.84 -14.80 7.55
N HIS A 115 26.02 -14.92 8.59
CA HIS A 115 26.46 -15.38 9.91
C HIS A 115 27.04 -16.80 9.87
N ASN A 116 26.34 -17.74 9.23
CA ASN A 116 26.81 -19.11 9.09
C ASN A 116 28.12 -19.18 8.29
N THR A 117 28.23 -18.42 7.20
CA THR A 117 29.47 -18.34 6.40
C THR A 117 30.66 -17.83 7.24
N LEU A 118 30.44 -16.82 8.09
CA LEU A 118 31.49 -16.28 8.96
C LEU A 118 31.93 -17.30 10.03
N ILE A 119 30.99 -18.04 10.62
CA ILE A 119 31.30 -19.11 11.58
C ILE A 119 32.13 -20.20 10.91
N GLU A 120 31.65 -20.75 9.78
CA GLU A 120 32.33 -21.81 9.05
C GLU A 120 33.75 -21.38 8.63
N SER A 121 33.92 -20.14 8.15
CA SER A 121 35.23 -19.59 7.81
C SER A 121 36.17 -19.52 9.02
N ASN A 122 35.67 -19.06 10.17
CA ASN A 122 36.45 -18.95 11.40
C ASN A 122 36.85 -20.32 11.97
N GLU A 123 35.97 -21.31 11.88
CA GLU A 123 36.28 -22.70 12.24
C GLU A 123 37.37 -23.28 11.34
N LEU A 124 37.32 -23.01 10.04
CA LEU A 124 38.32 -23.46 9.07
C LEU A 124 39.70 -22.85 9.34
N GLU A 125 39.76 -21.56 9.68
CA GLU A 125 41.00 -20.88 10.08
C GLU A 125 41.55 -21.45 11.39
N THR A 126 40.69 -21.68 12.38
CA THR A 126 41.08 -22.28 13.66
C THR A 126 41.66 -23.68 13.48
N LEU A 127 41.09 -24.50 12.60
CA LEU A 127 41.62 -25.83 12.26
C LEU A 127 42.97 -25.76 11.56
N LYS A 128 43.18 -24.80 10.65
CA LYS A 128 44.47 -24.55 9.99
C LYS A 128 45.57 -24.19 11.01
N ILE A 129 45.27 -23.30 11.96
CA ILE A 129 46.22 -22.91 13.02
C ILE A 129 46.62 -24.14 13.85
N ARG A 130 45.65 -24.94 14.33
CA ARG A 130 45.93 -26.15 15.12
C ARG A 130 46.75 -27.20 14.35
N HIS A 131 46.60 -27.29 13.03
CA HIS A 131 47.41 -28.21 12.23
C HIS A 131 48.87 -27.77 12.12
N LEU A 132 49.12 -26.46 11.99
CA LEU A 132 50.46 -25.89 11.96
C LEU A 132 51.18 -26.05 13.31
N GLU A 133 50.46 -25.87 14.42
CA GLU A 133 51.00 -26.08 15.78
C GLU A 133 51.36 -27.54 16.07
N LYS A 134 50.68 -28.51 15.44
CA LYS A 134 50.97 -29.95 15.60
C LYS A 134 52.14 -30.47 14.75
N THR A 135 52.60 -29.68 13.78
CA THR A 135 53.70 -30.05 12.88
C THR A 135 55.00 -29.30 13.16
N SER A 136 55.01 -28.42 14.17
CA SER A 136 56.21 -27.81 14.77
C SER A 136 56.64 -28.55 16.03
#